data_AF-L1KWT3-F1
#
_entry.id   AF-L1KWT3-F1
#
_cell.length_a   1.000
_cell.length_b   1.000
_cell.length_c   1.000
_cell.angle_alpha   90.00
_cell.angle_beta   90.00
_cell.angle_gamma   90.00
#
_symmetry.space_group_name_H-M   'P 1'
#
loop_
_entity.id
_entity.type
_entity.pdbx_description
1 polymer ?
#
loop_
_entity_poly.entity_id
_entity_poly.type
_entity_poly.pdbx_seq_one_letter_code
_entity_poly.pdbx_strand_id
1 'polypeptide(L)'
;MTTYPVSPNTVLANALTHADDLLRPHIVNAAPERIVFVVGTQINGAPHIGTSLVQSLTFATAARIRDKFGVQAEVQFGALDNAPYDIVTDKETGHRYQRAYAHALGAAGIAEQVDKLYRPMFTALSERLHVSYSVETYSQQQAGDHFRRTWLRVLPRMDAARWYLSPSSGVPRVRVPCPRPGCGWAEKYAERTRP
;
A
#
# COMPACT_ATOMS: atom_id res chain seq x y z
N MET A 1 4.50 -20.25 -42.31
CA MET A 1 4.48 -19.28 -41.19
C MET A 1 5.15 -19.94 -40.00
N THR A 2 6.34 -19.48 -39.64
CA THR A 2 7.09 -19.98 -38.47
C THR A 2 6.64 -19.19 -37.25
N THR A 3 5.87 -19.83 -36.37
CA THR A 3 5.40 -19.23 -35.12
C THR A 3 6.53 -19.29 -34.09
N TYR A 4 7.10 -18.14 -33.74
CA TYR A 4 8.04 -18.07 -32.62
C TYR A 4 7.25 -17.96 -31.31
N PRO A 5 7.41 -18.89 -30.36
CA PRO A 5 6.83 -18.72 -29.03
C PRO A 5 7.51 -17.55 -28.34
N VAL A 6 6.79 -16.43 -28.20
CA VAL A 6 7.23 -15.30 -27.37
C VAL A 6 6.78 -15.60 -25.95
N SER A 7 7.72 -16.02 -25.10
CA SER A 7 7.45 -16.19 -23.68
C SER A 7 7.18 -14.83 -23.04
N PRO A 8 6.13 -14.68 -22.21
CA PRO A 8 5.93 -13.48 -21.40
C PRO A 8 7.18 -13.09 -20.60
N ASN A 9 8.00 -14.08 -20.20
CA ASN A 9 9.25 -13.85 -19.48
C ASN A 9 10.29 -13.09 -20.31
N THR A 10 10.30 -13.23 -21.64
CA THR A 10 11.27 -12.54 -22.51
C THR A 10 10.91 -11.06 -22.69
N VAL A 11 9.61 -10.75 -22.75
CA VAL A 11 9.11 -9.35 -22.74
C VAL A 11 9.33 -8.71 -21.38
N LEU A 12 9.10 -9.45 -20.29
CA LEU A 12 9.35 -8.98 -18.93
C LEU A 12 10.85 -8.76 -18.67
N ALA A 13 11.73 -9.68 -19.07
CA ALA A 13 13.17 -9.56 -18.80
C ALA A 13 13.80 -8.32 -19.47
N ASN A 14 13.48 -8.03 -20.74
CA ASN A 14 13.97 -6.82 -21.41
C ASN A 14 13.30 -5.53 -20.89
N ALA A 15 12.04 -5.58 -20.45
CA ALA A 15 11.40 -4.46 -19.76
C ALA A 15 11.96 -4.22 -18.35
N LEU A 16 12.56 -5.24 -17.73
CA LEU A 16 13.12 -5.19 -16.38
C LEU A 16 14.60 -4.79 -16.35
N THR A 17 15.36 -4.93 -17.44
CA THR A 17 16.78 -4.48 -17.49
C THR A 17 16.89 -2.97 -17.26
N HIS A 18 15.93 -2.21 -17.76
CA HIS A 18 15.81 -0.76 -17.58
C HIS A 18 14.39 -0.37 -17.18
N ALA A 19 13.93 -0.82 -16.01
CA ALA A 19 12.62 -0.44 -15.48
C ALA A 19 12.40 1.09 -15.42
N ASP A 20 13.49 1.87 -15.36
CA ASP A 20 13.48 3.33 -15.44
C ASP A 20 13.04 3.88 -16.80
N ASP A 21 13.16 3.13 -17.89
CA ASP A 21 12.65 3.55 -19.20
C ASP A 21 11.11 3.55 -19.27
N LEU A 22 10.42 2.82 -18.39
CA LEU A 22 8.97 2.94 -18.23
C LEU A 22 8.58 4.30 -17.64
N LEU A 23 9.44 4.88 -16.81
CA LEU A 23 9.19 6.18 -16.16
C LEU A 23 9.64 7.36 -17.03
N ARG A 24 10.62 7.14 -17.91
CA ARG A 24 11.23 8.19 -18.74
C ARG A 24 10.21 9.08 -19.47
N PRO A 25 9.19 8.57 -20.20
CA PRO A 25 8.27 9.43 -20.92
C PRO A 25 7.50 10.37 -19.97
N HIS A 26 7.12 9.87 -18.79
CA HIS A 26 6.41 10.66 -17.79
C HIS A 26 7.31 11.73 -17.18
N ILE A 27 8.56 11.39 -16.85
CA ILE A 27 9.52 12.33 -16.26
C ILE A 27 9.88 13.43 -17.26
N VAL A 28 10.18 13.08 -18.51
CA VAL A 28 10.55 14.05 -19.54
C VAL A 28 9.39 14.98 -19.88
N ASN A 29 8.17 14.44 -20.02
CA ASN A 29 7.01 15.24 -20.39
C ASN A 29 6.49 16.12 -19.25
N ALA A 30 6.49 15.62 -18.01
CA ALA A 30 5.98 16.37 -16.86
C ALA A 30 7.04 17.31 -16.26
N ALA A 31 8.33 17.05 -16.50
CA ALA A 31 9.47 17.76 -15.92
C ALA A 31 9.28 18.07 -14.42
N PRO A 32 9.01 17.05 -13.58
CA PRO A 32 8.65 17.29 -12.19
C PRO A 32 9.85 17.80 -11.40
N GLU A 33 9.60 18.70 -10.44
CA GLU A 33 10.62 19.13 -9.48
C GLU A 33 11.02 18.00 -8.51
N ARG A 34 10.08 17.09 -8.23
CA ARG A 34 10.25 15.98 -7.29
C ARG A 34 9.41 14.76 -7.68
N ILE A 35 9.94 13.56 -7.43
CA ILE A 35 9.26 12.27 -7.59
C ILE A 35 9.21 11.55 -6.23
N VAL A 36 8.03 11.06 -5.85
CA VAL A 36 7.82 10.30 -4.63
C VAL A 36 7.49 8.85 -4.99
N PHE A 37 8.34 7.92 -4.58
CA PHE A 37 8.09 6.49 -4.73
C PHE A 37 7.36 5.95 -3.51
N VAL A 38 6.11 5.53 -3.69
CA VAL A 38 5.27 5.04 -2.59
C VAL A 38 5.34 3.52 -2.53
N VAL A 39 5.71 2.97 -1.37
CA VAL A 39 5.71 1.52 -1.09
C VAL A 39 4.90 1.24 0.17
N GLY A 40 3.78 0.52 0.00
CA GLY A 40 2.88 0.16 1.10
C GLY A 40 3.03 -1.29 1.54
N THR A 41 2.96 -1.55 2.85
CA THR A 41 2.88 -2.92 3.37
C THR A 41 1.93 -3.01 4.56
N GLN A 42 1.32 -4.18 4.73
CA GLN A 42 0.66 -4.52 5.99
C GLN A 42 1.73 -4.67 7.07
N ILE A 43 1.47 -4.04 8.21
CA ILE A 43 2.35 -4.08 9.39
C ILE A 43 1.93 -5.18 10.37
N ASN A 44 1.47 -6.31 9.84
CA ASN A 44 0.95 -7.44 10.61
C ASN A 44 2.04 -8.40 11.15
N GLY A 45 3.28 -7.91 11.22
CA GLY A 45 4.44 -8.70 11.62
C GLY A 45 5.74 -8.16 11.01
N ALA A 46 6.82 -8.89 11.24
CA ALA A 46 8.10 -8.61 10.62
C ALA A 46 8.01 -8.79 9.09
N PRO A 47 8.64 -7.92 8.29
CA PRO A 47 8.64 -8.05 6.84
C PRO A 47 9.30 -9.37 6.44
N HIS A 48 8.64 -10.16 5.60
CA HIS A 48 9.28 -11.29 4.95
C HIS A 48 10.24 -10.82 3.85
N ILE A 49 11.12 -11.70 3.39
CA ILE A 49 12.17 -11.37 2.41
C ILE A 49 11.64 -10.64 1.16
N GLY A 50 10.49 -11.07 0.63
CA GLY A 50 9.85 -10.39 -0.51
C GLY A 50 9.50 -8.91 -0.24
N THR A 51 8.98 -8.59 0.95
CA THR A 51 8.67 -7.20 1.34
C THR A 51 9.93 -6.38 1.46
N SER A 52 10.95 -6.91 2.14
CA SER A 52 12.26 -6.25 2.27
C SER A 52 12.93 -6.02 0.91
N LEU A 53 12.80 -6.97 -0.02
CA LEU A 53 13.32 -6.84 -1.38
C LEU A 53 12.63 -5.70 -2.14
N VAL A 54 11.29 -5.66 -2.16
CA VAL A 54 10.53 -4.60 -2.84
C VAL A 54 10.86 -3.23 -2.25
N GLN A 55 10.95 -3.13 -0.93
CA GLN A 55 11.34 -1.89 -0.25
C GLN A 55 12.75 -1.46 -0.65
N SER A 56 13.72 -2.38 -0.65
CA SER A 56 15.11 -2.08 -1.07
C SER A 56 15.20 -1.65 -2.53
N LEU A 57 14.49 -2.34 -3.42
CA LEU A 57 14.42 -1.99 -4.84
C LEU A 57 13.77 -0.62 -5.08
N THR A 58 12.84 -0.21 -4.21
CA THR A 58 12.22 1.11 -4.28
C THR A 58 13.26 2.21 -4.02
N PHE A 59 14.09 2.07 -2.98
CA PHE A 59 15.21 3.01 -2.73
C PHE A 59 16.23 3.00 -3.87
N ALA A 60 16.59 1.83 -4.39
CA ALA A 60 17.52 1.71 -5.51
C ALA A 60 16.98 2.39 -6.78
N THR A 61 15.67 2.25 -7.03
CA THR A 61 14.99 2.91 -8.16
C THR A 61 14.97 4.43 -7.98
N ALA A 62 14.64 4.92 -6.78
CA ALA A 62 14.67 6.35 -6.48
C ALA A 62 16.07 6.96 -6.69
N ALA A 63 17.11 6.29 -6.21
CA ALA A 63 18.50 6.72 -6.43
C ALA A 63 18.86 6.74 -7.92
N ARG A 64 18.54 5.67 -8.66
CA ARG A 64 18.80 5.59 -10.10
C ARG A 64 18.08 6.68 -10.89
N ILE A 65 16.83 7.00 -10.54
CA ILE A 65 16.05 8.06 -11.19
C ILE A 65 16.65 9.44 -10.90
N ARG A 66 17.00 9.70 -9.65
CA ARG A 66 17.72 10.94 -9.27
C ARG A 66 19.00 11.09 -10.08
N ASP A 67 19.83 10.05 -10.12
CA ASP A 67 21.15 10.11 -10.77
C ASP A 67 21.03 10.23 -12.30
N LYS A 68 20.02 9.59 -12.91
CA LYS A 68 19.81 9.60 -14.36
C LYS A 68 19.14 10.87 -14.87
N PHE A 69 18.20 11.45 -14.12
CA PHE A 69 17.35 12.56 -14.58
C PHE A 69 17.60 13.87 -13.85
N GLY A 70 18.40 13.89 -12.78
CA GLY A 70 18.67 15.09 -11.99
C GLY A 70 17.45 15.59 -11.19
N VAL A 71 16.40 14.77 -11.05
CA VAL A 71 15.17 15.11 -10.33
C VAL A 71 15.27 14.66 -8.87
N GLN A 72 14.80 15.46 -7.93
CA GLN A 72 14.74 15.04 -6.52
C GLN A 72 13.84 13.81 -6.38
N ALA A 73 14.33 12.76 -5.73
CA ALA A 73 13.59 11.53 -5.52
C ALA A 73 13.57 11.15 -4.04
N GLU A 74 12.40 10.78 -3.53
CA GLU A 74 12.19 10.34 -2.15
C GLU A 74 11.32 9.10 -2.09
N VAL A 75 11.37 8.38 -0.98
CA VAL A 75 10.53 7.19 -0.73
C VAL A 75 9.50 7.49 0.34
N GLN A 76 8.23 7.18 0.08
CA GLN A 76 7.19 7.21 1.10
C GLN A 76 6.79 5.77 1.45
N PHE A 77 6.97 5.41 2.72
CA PHE A 77 6.50 4.14 3.24
C PHE A 77 5.07 4.25 3.78
N GLY A 78 4.15 3.52 3.15
CA GLY A 78 2.76 3.39 3.59
C GLY A 78 2.59 2.25 4.60
N ALA A 79 2.51 2.56 5.89
CA ALA A 79 2.22 1.59 6.93
C ALA A 79 0.71 1.27 6.97
N LEU A 80 0.30 0.13 6.40
CA LEU A 80 -1.11 -0.24 6.30
C LEU A 80 -1.62 -0.79 7.66
N ASP A 81 -1.92 0.14 8.56
CA ASP A 81 -2.46 -0.10 9.91
C ASP A 81 -3.94 -0.54 9.92
N ASN A 82 -4.57 -0.60 8.76
CA ASN A 82 -5.88 -1.21 8.55
C ASN A 82 -5.83 -2.75 8.41
N ALA A 83 -4.64 -3.36 8.51
CA ALA A 83 -4.46 -4.81 8.51
C ALA A 83 -5.21 -5.45 9.70
N PRO A 84 -5.74 -6.70 9.55
CA PRO A 84 -6.39 -7.40 10.66
C PRO A 84 -5.41 -7.70 11.79
N TYR A 85 -5.78 -7.35 13.02
CA TYR A 85 -5.07 -7.67 14.25
C TYR A 85 -5.75 -8.86 14.95
N ASP A 86 -7.03 -8.70 15.32
CA ASP A 86 -7.85 -9.77 15.89
C ASP A 86 -8.99 -10.15 14.95
N ILE A 87 -9.40 -11.41 14.99
CA ILE A 87 -10.60 -11.90 14.29
C ILE A 87 -11.41 -12.76 15.25
N VAL A 88 -12.69 -12.44 15.40
CA VAL A 88 -13.66 -13.23 16.17
C VAL A 88 -14.77 -13.71 15.25
N THR A 89 -15.33 -14.87 15.58
CA THR A 89 -16.51 -15.42 14.91
C THR A 89 -17.67 -15.35 15.90
N ASP A 90 -18.75 -14.71 15.51
CA ASP A 90 -20.00 -14.75 16.25
C ASP A 90 -20.57 -16.17 16.16
N LYS A 91 -20.83 -16.78 17.33
CA LYS A 91 -21.27 -18.17 17.43
C LYS A 91 -22.72 -18.36 16.99
N GLU A 92 -23.55 -17.33 17.08
CA GLU A 92 -24.97 -17.41 16.71
C GLU A 92 -25.14 -17.21 15.21
N THR A 93 -24.44 -16.23 14.66
CA THR A 93 -24.64 -15.82 13.26
C THR A 93 -23.59 -16.38 12.31
N GLY A 94 -22.47 -16.91 12.82
CA GLY A 94 -21.35 -17.39 12.01
C GLY A 94 -20.51 -16.27 11.36
N HIS A 95 -20.92 -15.01 11.48
CA HIS A 95 -20.21 -13.90 10.86
C HIS A 95 -18.89 -13.60 11.58
N ARG A 96 -17.90 -13.18 10.79
CA ARG A 96 -16.57 -12.84 11.28
C ARG A 96 -16.42 -11.34 11.43
N TYR A 97 -15.91 -10.92 12.56
CA TYR A 97 -15.55 -9.54 12.84
C TYR A 97 -14.04 -9.45 13.01
N GLN A 98 -13.47 -8.34 12.57
CA GLN A 98 -12.05 -8.07 12.71
C GLN A 98 -11.82 -6.72 13.37
N ARG A 99 -10.76 -6.63 14.17
CA ARG A 99 -10.22 -5.37 14.67
C ARG A 99 -8.90 -5.09 13.96
N ALA A 100 -8.72 -3.88 13.45
CA ALA A 100 -7.50 -3.50 12.75
C ALA A 100 -6.39 -3.10 13.73
N TYR A 101 -5.13 -3.15 13.27
CA TYR A 101 -3.96 -2.71 14.04
C TYR A 101 -4.14 -1.28 14.59
N ALA A 102 -4.62 -0.35 13.77
CA ALA A 102 -4.90 1.03 14.17
C ALA A 102 -5.84 1.11 15.40
N HIS A 103 -6.85 0.25 15.47
CA HIS A 103 -7.81 0.20 16.58
C HIS A 103 -7.30 -0.59 17.79
N ALA A 104 -6.47 -1.61 17.56
CA ALA A 104 -5.96 -2.47 18.63
C ALA A 104 -4.78 -1.84 19.39
N LEU A 105 -3.86 -1.19 18.66
CA LEU A 105 -2.61 -0.66 19.22
C LEU A 105 -2.62 0.86 19.39
N GLY A 106 -3.47 1.58 18.63
CA GLY A 106 -3.44 3.04 18.58
C GLY A 106 -2.15 3.60 17.98
N ALA A 107 -2.08 4.92 17.80
CA ALA A 107 -0.98 5.57 17.09
C ALA A 107 0.41 5.26 17.69
N ALA A 108 0.52 5.22 19.02
CA ALA A 108 1.78 4.95 19.71
C ALA A 108 2.30 3.52 19.45
N GLY A 109 1.43 2.51 19.56
CA GLY A 109 1.84 1.13 19.31
C GLY A 109 2.16 0.87 17.82
N ILE A 110 1.49 1.59 16.90
CA ILE A 110 1.85 1.55 15.48
C ILE A 110 3.23 2.17 15.23
N ALA A 111 3.53 3.31 15.85
CA ALA A 111 4.85 3.92 15.76
C ALA A 111 5.94 2.97 16.27
N GLU A 112 5.73 2.35 17.44
CA GLU A 112 6.67 1.38 18.00
C GLU A 112 6.90 0.18 17.07
N GLN A 113 5.83 -0.37 16.47
CA GLN A 113 5.94 -1.47 15.50
C GLN A 113 6.78 -1.08 14.28
N VAL A 114 6.53 0.12 13.72
CA VAL A 114 7.29 0.62 12.57
C VAL A 114 8.76 0.84 12.94
N ASP A 115 9.00 1.48 14.08
CA ASP A 115 10.34 1.80 14.56
C ASP A 115 11.16 0.54 14.82
N LYS A 116 10.53 -0.51 15.33
CA LYS A 116 11.20 -1.79 15.61
C LYS A 116 11.44 -2.64 14.36
N LEU A 117 10.45 -2.74 13.48
CA LEU A 117 10.45 -3.76 12.41
C LEU A 117 10.89 -3.24 11.05
N TYR A 118 10.78 -1.93 10.79
CA TYR A 118 10.96 -1.36 9.46
C TYR A 118 12.02 -0.25 9.42
N ARG A 119 12.00 0.66 10.40
CA ARG A 119 12.90 1.83 10.42
C ARG A 119 14.38 1.49 10.28
N PRO A 120 14.95 0.44 10.93
CA PRO A 120 16.38 0.15 10.82
C PRO A 120 16.84 -0.09 9.37
N MET A 121 16.04 -0.83 8.60
CA MET A 121 16.34 -1.09 7.18
C MET A 121 16.20 0.18 6.34
N PHE A 122 15.16 0.98 6.54
CA PHE A 122 14.97 2.21 5.79
C PHE A 122 16.06 3.24 6.07
N THR A 123 16.47 3.38 7.33
CA THR A 123 17.61 4.23 7.69
C THR A 123 18.89 3.77 6.99
N ALA A 124 19.21 2.48 7.04
CA ALA A 124 20.39 1.94 6.36
C ALA A 124 20.37 2.15 4.83
N LEU A 125 19.21 1.96 4.19
CA LEU A 125 19.03 2.20 2.76
C LEU A 125 19.12 3.69 2.41
N SER A 126 18.48 4.54 3.22
CA SER A 126 18.49 6.00 3.08
C SER A 126 19.90 6.57 3.14
N GLU A 127 20.70 6.13 4.12
CA GLU A 127 22.09 6.54 4.29
C GLU A 127 22.96 6.06 3.12
N ARG A 128 22.81 4.78 2.73
CA ARG A 128 23.64 4.18 1.67
C ARG A 128 23.36 4.73 0.29
N LEU A 129 22.11 5.10 0.00
CA LEU A 129 21.67 5.51 -1.34
C LEU A 129 21.40 7.02 -1.44
N HIS A 130 21.54 7.75 -0.33
CA HIS A 130 21.27 9.18 -0.21
C HIS A 130 19.86 9.56 -0.68
N VAL A 131 18.87 8.72 -0.35
CA VAL A 131 17.45 8.93 -0.69
C VAL A 131 16.68 9.15 0.61
N SER A 132 16.04 10.30 0.76
CA SER A 132 15.20 10.57 1.93
C SER A 132 13.97 9.68 1.94
N TYR A 133 13.44 9.40 3.13
CA TYR A 133 12.17 8.71 3.27
C TYR A 133 11.27 9.33 4.32
N SER A 134 9.97 9.11 4.14
CA SER A 134 8.94 9.41 5.12
C SER A 134 8.10 8.17 5.40
N VAL A 135 7.42 8.16 6.55
CA VAL A 135 6.44 7.13 6.91
C VAL A 135 5.10 7.80 7.06
N GLU A 136 4.08 7.19 6.46
CA GLU A 136 2.69 7.58 6.61
C GLU A 136 1.84 6.34 6.85
N THR A 137 0.94 6.36 7.82
CA THR A 137 0.02 5.24 8.06
C THR A 137 -1.22 5.35 7.18
N TYR A 138 -1.87 4.22 6.91
CA TYR A 138 -3.15 4.21 6.20
C TYR A 138 -4.19 5.10 6.90
N SER A 139 -4.24 5.07 8.23
CA SER A 139 -5.15 5.93 9.00
C SER A 139 -4.86 7.43 8.81
N GLN A 140 -3.59 7.82 8.67
CA GLN A 140 -3.21 9.20 8.33
C GLN A 140 -3.66 9.56 6.90
N GLN A 141 -3.43 8.69 5.92
CA GLN A 141 -3.90 8.88 4.54
C GLN A 141 -5.42 9.03 4.48
N GLN A 142 -6.15 8.14 5.14
CA GLN A 142 -7.61 8.14 5.18
C GLN A 142 -8.19 9.42 5.83
N ALA A 143 -7.46 10.01 6.78
CA ALA A 143 -7.85 11.27 7.40
C ALA A 143 -7.68 12.48 6.45
N GLY A 144 -6.84 12.37 5.43
CA GLY A 144 -6.54 13.43 4.46
C GLY A 144 -7.73 13.79 3.56
N ASP A 145 -7.85 15.07 3.23
CA ASP A 145 -8.91 15.61 2.36
C ASP A 145 -8.89 14.96 0.97
N HIS A 146 -7.71 14.77 0.37
CA HIS A 146 -7.58 14.14 -0.95
C HIS A 146 -8.16 12.71 -0.97
N PHE A 147 -7.84 11.91 0.06
CA PHE A 147 -8.36 10.56 0.19
C PHE A 147 -9.88 10.59 0.32
N ARG A 148 -10.41 11.43 1.24
CA ARG A 148 -11.85 11.53 1.50
C ARG A 148 -12.63 12.00 0.28
N ARG A 149 -12.15 13.02 -0.44
CA ARG A 149 -12.77 13.49 -1.68
C ARG A 149 -12.72 12.44 -2.78
N THR A 150 -11.60 11.74 -2.93
CA THR A 150 -11.50 10.66 -3.90
C THR A 150 -12.44 9.52 -3.56
N TRP A 151 -12.53 9.14 -2.28
CA TRP A 151 -13.51 8.14 -1.82
C TRP A 151 -14.95 8.55 -2.12
N LEU A 152 -15.34 9.80 -1.80
CA LEU A 152 -16.68 10.31 -2.10
C LEU A 152 -16.99 10.36 -3.60
N ARG A 153 -15.99 10.54 -4.48
CA ARG A 153 -16.16 10.44 -5.94
C ARG A 153 -16.30 8.99 -6.42
N VAL A 154 -15.66 8.05 -5.75
CA VAL A 154 -15.70 6.62 -6.09
C VAL A 154 -16.98 5.96 -5.56
N LEU A 155 -17.47 6.40 -4.39
CA LEU A 155 -18.58 5.76 -3.69
C LEU A 155 -19.84 5.56 -4.56
N PRO A 156 -20.33 6.54 -5.35
CA PRO A 156 -21.47 6.34 -6.24
C PRO A 156 -21.23 5.36 -7.38
N ARG A 157 -19.97 5.02 -7.68
CA ARG A 157 -19.55 4.10 -8.75
C ARG A 157 -19.23 2.69 -8.24
N MET A 158 -19.40 2.46 -6.94
CA MET A 158 -19.04 1.19 -6.30
C MET A 158 -19.78 -0.01 -6.87
N ASP A 159 -21.06 0.15 -7.20
CA ASP A 159 -21.85 -0.94 -7.79
C ASP A 159 -21.32 -1.32 -9.19
N ALA A 160 -20.98 -0.32 -10.02
CA ALA A 160 -20.37 -0.56 -11.33
C ALA A 160 -19.00 -1.24 -11.24
N ALA A 161 -18.25 -0.98 -10.17
CA ALA A 161 -16.93 -1.57 -9.93
C ALA A 161 -16.98 -2.91 -9.16
N ARG A 162 -18.16 -3.38 -8.74
CA ARG A 162 -18.27 -4.40 -7.68
C ARG A 162 -17.62 -5.74 -8.00
N TRP A 163 -17.68 -6.16 -9.27
CA TRP A 163 -17.08 -7.41 -9.73
C TRP A 163 -15.56 -7.29 -9.96
N TYR A 164 -15.05 -6.07 -10.15
CA TYR A 164 -13.60 -5.83 -10.18
C TYR A 164 -13.02 -5.78 -8.77
N LEU A 165 -13.78 -5.27 -7.80
CA LEU A 165 -13.34 -5.11 -6.41
C LEU A 165 -13.57 -6.38 -5.55
N SER A 166 -14.61 -7.15 -5.86
CA SER A 166 -14.85 -8.45 -5.24
C SER A 166 -15.41 -9.44 -6.25
N PRO A 167 -14.54 -10.05 -7.10
CA PRO A 167 -14.98 -10.95 -8.16
C PRO A 167 -15.82 -12.14 -7.67
N SER A 168 -15.56 -12.62 -6.45
CA SER A 168 -16.23 -13.80 -5.90
C SER A 168 -17.66 -13.57 -5.43
N SER A 169 -17.99 -12.36 -4.97
CA SER A 169 -19.29 -12.07 -4.33
C SER A 169 -20.00 -10.85 -4.90
N GLY A 170 -19.30 -10.00 -5.64
CA GLY A 170 -19.83 -8.71 -6.09
C GLY A 170 -20.16 -7.76 -4.94
N VAL A 171 -19.69 -8.05 -3.71
CA VAL A 171 -19.88 -7.20 -2.52
C VAL A 171 -18.55 -6.55 -2.18
N PRO A 172 -18.36 -5.26 -2.49
CA PRO A 172 -17.14 -4.55 -2.12
C PRO A 172 -17.00 -4.50 -0.61
N ARG A 173 -15.84 -4.94 -0.11
CA ARG A 173 -15.60 -5.10 1.32
C ARG A 173 -15.25 -3.78 2.01
N VAL A 174 -16.21 -2.86 2.05
CA VAL A 174 -16.08 -1.60 2.80
C VAL A 174 -16.34 -1.90 4.26
N ARG A 175 -15.27 -1.83 5.07
CA ARG A 175 -15.33 -2.13 6.50
C ARG A 175 -15.49 -0.84 7.27
N VAL A 176 -16.67 -0.65 7.87
CA VAL A 176 -16.93 0.48 8.76
C VAL A 176 -16.73 0.00 10.20
N PRO A 177 -15.76 0.56 10.94
CA PRO A 177 -15.54 0.18 12.33
C PRO A 177 -16.69 0.67 13.22
N CYS A 178 -16.98 -0.12 14.25
CA CYS A 178 -17.90 0.19 15.32
C CYS A 178 -17.62 1.58 15.90
N PRO A 179 -18.62 2.51 15.92
CA PRO A 179 -18.40 3.90 16.29
C PRO A 179 -18.27 4.12 17.81
N ARG A 180 -18.55 3.09 18.62
CA ARG A 180 -18.40 3.18 20.08
C ARG A 180 -16.92 3.37 20.44
N PRO A 181 -16.57 4.33 21.32
CA PRO A 181 -15.21 4.53 21.77
C PRO A 181 -14.58 3.22 22.28
N GLY A 182 -13.37 2.90 21.82
CA GLY A 182 -12.65 1.68 22.20
C GLY A 182 -13.12 0.37 21.54
N CYS A 183 -14.13 0.40 20.67
CA CYS A 183 -14.68 -0.80 20.03
C CYS A 183 -13.84 -1.26 18.83
N GLY A 184 -13.86 -0.52 17.71
CA GLY A 184 -12.98 -0.75 16.56
C GLY A 184 -13.20 -2.04 15.76
N TRP A 185 -14.23 -2.83 16.09
CA TRP A 185 -14.62 -4.03 15.35
C TRP A 185 -15.37 -3.67 14.07
N ALA A 186 -15.06 -4.35 12.97
CA ALA A 186 -15.78 -4.25 11.70
C ALA A 186 -16.07 -5.65 11.15
N GLU A 187 -17.17 -5.82 10.43
CA GLU A 187 -17.48 -7.08 9.76
C GLU A 187 -16.43 -7.39 8.68
N LYS A 188 -15.81 -8.58 8.75
CA LYS A 188 -14.66 -8.94 7.91
C LYS A 188 -15.00 -8.98 6.42
N TYR A 189 -16.21 -9.41 6.08
CA TYR A 189 -16.68 -9.57 4.71
C TYR A 189 -17.67 -8.49 4.27
N ALA A 190 -18.06 -7.58 5.17
CA ALA A 190 -19.00 -6.48 4.90
C ALA A 190 -20.32 -6.92 4.24
N GLU A 191 -20.80 -8.12 4.57
CA GLU A 191 -22.02 -8.70 3.99
C GLU A 191 -23.28 -7.93 4.42
N ARG A 192 -23.25 -7.31 5.60
CA ARG A 192 -24.34 -6.53 6.19
C ARG A 192 -24.02 -5.04 6.28
N THR A 193 -22.79 -4.65 5.94
CA THR A 193 -22.36 -3.26 5.95
C THR A 193 -22.58 -2.64 4.57
N ARG A 194 -23.61 -1.80 4.43
CA ARG A 194 -23.82 -1.01 3.22
C ARG A 194 -23.18 0.38 3.41
N PRO A 195 -22.35 0.84 2.46
CA PRO A 195 -21.76 2.17 2.52
C PRO A 195 -22.75 3.28 2.18
#